data_AF-A0AAD5QLB1-F1
#
_entry.id   AF-A0AAD5QLB1-F1
#
_cell.length_a   1.000
_cell.length_b   1.000
_cell.length_c   1.000
_cell.angle_alpha   90.00
_cell.angle_beta   90.00
_cell.angle_gamma   90.00
#
_symmetry.space_group_name_H-M   'P 1'
#
loop_
_entity.id
_entity.type
_entity.pdbx_description
1 polymer ?
#
loop_
_entity_poly.entity_id
_entity_poly.type
_entity_poly.pdbx_seq_one_letter_code
_entity_poly.pdbx_strand_id
1 'polypeptide(L)'
;GQGQVDPAVVSNIQNAYSAGLGTEVYMTPQPNSRKTGAQQLDEAYNYLTSSGIRVVTAWIQVMSPINWSTNTRANVIFINSIVARAKQYGLSVGIYTNYYDWSQITNGAVVGNTKLWYWNVYGSGVAGESQPNFKDFHTFAAWSAPTVKQFAQVESVCGVTVNRDVYAPTSLMTPMGVAEFAKSKQIVVGVMGLRNTTSVRKTDISL
;
A
#
# COMPACT_ATOMS: atom_id res chain seq x y z
N GLY A 1 8.47 -13.78 14.94
CA GLY A 1 7.11 -13.85 15.54
C GLY A 1 6.12 -14.39 14.53
N GLN A 2 4.83 -14.52 14.88
CA GLN A 2 3.79 -15.07 13.97
C GLN A 2 3.08 -14.04 13.08
N GLY A 3 3.40 -12.75 13.23
CA GLY A 3 2.62 -11.67 12.63
C GLY A 3 1.29 -11.47 13.37
N GLN A 4 0.93 -10.21 13.57
CA GLN A 4 -0.29 -9.79 14.26
C GLN A 4 -0.76 -8.46 13.67
N VAL A 5 -2.06 -8.23 13.71
CA VAL A 5 -2.64 -6.95 13.31
C VAL A 5 -2.19 -5.87 14.29
N ASP A 6 -1.83 -4.70 13.79
CA ASP A 6 -1.52 -3.54 14.62
C ASP A 6 -2.80 -3.08 15.36
N PRO A 7 -2.85 -3.15 16.70
CA PRO A 7 -4.04 -2.77 17.45
C PRO A 7 -4.38 -1.28 17.35
N ALA A 8 -3.43 -0.42 16.95
CA ALA A 8 -3.66 1.01 16.80
C ALA A 8 -4.33 1.39 15.47
N VAL A 9 -4.37 0.48 14.48
CA VAL A 9 -4.76 0.81 13.10
C VAL A 9 -6.17 1.42 13.01
N VAL A 10 -7.14 0.87 13.76
CA VAL A 10 -8.53 1.38 13.77
C VAL A 10 -8.60 2.78 14.37
N SER A 11 -7.94 3.00 15.51
CA SER A 11 -7.91 4.32 16.15
C SER A 11 -7.23 5.37 15.28
N ASN A 12 -6.15 5.02 14.59
CA ASN A 12 -5.45 5.91 13.67
C ASN A 12 -6.33 6.30 12.48
N ILE A 13 -7.05 5.33 11.90
CA ILE A 13 -8.00 5.57 10.79
C ILE A 13 -9.14 6.49 11.25
N GLN A 14 -9.72 6.23 12.42
CA GLN A 14 -10.82 7.05 12.96
C GLN A 14 -10.38 8.49 13.27
N ASN A 15 -9.18 8.66 13.82
CA ASN A 15 -8.60 9.98 14.09
C ASN A 15 -8.33 10.74 12.78
N ALA A 16 -7.74 10.08 11.78
CA ALA A 16 -7.50 10.68 10.48
C ALA A 16 -8.80 11.08 9.78
N TYR A 17 -9.81 10.21 9.79
CA TYR A 17 -11.13 10.50 9.25
C TYR A 17 -11.80 11.70 9.95
N SER A 18 -11.73 11.75 11.28
CA SER A 18 -12.29 12.87 12.08
C SER A 18 -11.58 14.20 11.81
N ALA A 19 -10.30 14.15 11.42
CA ALA A 19 -9.52 15.31 10.98
C ALA A 19 -9.73 15.66 9.49
N GLY A 20 -10.57 14.93 8.76
CA GLY A 20 -10.82 15.15 7.33
C GLY A 20 -9.68 14.67 6.42
N LEU A 21 -8.83 13.77 6.89
CA LEU A 21 -7.69 13.25 6.15
C LEU A 21 -8.03 11.95 5.40
N GLY A 22 -7.57 11.84 4.16
CA GLY A 22 -7.58 10.57 3.42
C GLY A 22 -6.62 9.57 4.05
N THR A 23 -7.00 8.29 4.05
CA THR A 23 -6.19 7.23 4.68
C THR A 23 -5.92 6.08 3.70
N GLU A 24 -4.69 5.59 3.68
CA GLU A 24 -4.27 4.33 3.07
C GLU A 24 -3.87 3.35 4.17
N VAL A 25 -3.88 2.06 3.88
CA VAL A 25 -3.42 1.01 4.80
C VAL A 25 -2.33 0.19 4.17
N TYR A 26 -1.32 -0.16 4.96
CA TYR A 26 -0.28 -1.10 4.55
C TYR A 26 -0.16 -2.24 5.56
N MET A 27 0.33 -3.39 5.10
CA MET A 27 0.76 -4.49 5.94
C MET A 27 2.27 -4.68 5.80
N THR A 28 2.95 -4.90 6.92
CA THR A 28 4.31 -5.45 6.97
C THR A 28 4.19 -6.96 7.10
N PRO A 29 4.43 -7.74 6.01
CA PRO A 29 4.25 -9.17 6.07
C PRO A 29 5.32 -9.83 6.93
N GLN A 30 4.98 -10.97 7.53
CA GLN A 30 5.91 -11.81 8.27
C GLN A 30 6.12 -13.15 7.53
N PRO A 31 6.99 -13.19 6.50
CA PRO A 31 7.17 -14.37 5.65
C PRO A 31 7.76 -15.56 6.39
N ASN A 32 8.44 -15.34 7.52
CA ASN A 32 9.03 -16.38 8.35
C ASN A 32 8.08 -16.92 9.44
N SER A 33 6.79 -16.55 9.40
CA SER A 33 5.77 -17.15 10.28
C SER A 33 5.30 -18.51 9.77
N ARG A 34 4.43 -19.18 10.55
CA ARG A 34 3.71 -20.38 10.09
C ARG A 34 2.48 -20.04 9.25
N LYS A 35 2.10 -18.77 9.15
CA LYS A 35 0.94 -18.30 8.39
C LYS A 35 1.36 -18.05 6.95
N THR A 36 0.49 -18.41 6.00
CA THR A 36 0.59 -17.94 4.62
C THR A 36 0.35 -16.43 4.55
N GLY A 37 0.79 -15.80 3.46
CA GLY A 37 0.50 -14.39 3.22
C GLY A 37 -0.99 -14.12 3.13
N ALA A 38 -1.76 -15.02 2.52
CA ALA A 38 -3.23 -14.94 2.49
C ALA A 38 -3.84 -14.89 3.90
N GLN A 39 -3.39 -15.74 4.83
CA GLN A 39 -3.89 -15.74 6.21
C GLN A 39 -3.56 -14.43 6.95
N GLN A 40 -2.37 -13.86 6.72
CA GLN A 40 -2.02 -12.57 7.33
C GLN A 40 -2.88 -11.43 6.77
N LEU A 41 -3.20 -11.47 5.47
CA LEU A 41 -4.12 -10.51 4.87
C LEU A 41 -5.55 -10.70 5.40
N ASP A 42 -6.03 -11.94 5.54
CA ASP A 42 -7.36 -12.24 6.09
C ASP A 42 -7.52 -11.63 7.49
N GLU A 43 -6.52 -11.79 8.36
CA GLU A 43 -6.54 -11.22 9.72
C GLU A 43 -6.66 -9.69 9.70
N ALA A 44 -5.82 -9.01 8.91
CA ALA A 44 -5.85 -7.55 8.79
C ALA A 44 -7.16 -7.05 8.17
N TYR A 45 -7.62 -7.68 7.09
CA TYR A 45 -8.85 -7.31 6.38
C TYR A 45 -10.09 -7.52 7.26
N ASN A 46 -10.20 -8.65 7.94
CA ASN A 46 -11.32 -8.96 8.82
C ASN A 46 -11.37 -8.02 10.04
N TYR A 47 -10.21 -7.67 10.61
CA TYR A 47 -10.14 -6.70 11.70
C TYR A 47 -10.65 -5.32 11.29
N LEU A 48 -10.26 -4.82 10.11
CA LEU A 48 -10.72 -3.54 9.60
C LEU A 48 -12.21 -3.55 9.26
N THR A 49 -12.67 -4.57 8.53
CA THR A 49 -14.07 -4.66 8.09
C THR A 49 -15.05 -4.90 9.23
N SER A 50 -14.70 -5.74 10.21
CA SER A 50 -15.51 -5.88 11.44
C SER A 50 -15.58 -4.61 12.27
N SER A 51 -14.60 -3.71 12.12
CA SER A 51 -14.58 -2.37 12.74
C SER A 51 -15.32 -1.30 11.92
N GLY A 52 -16.08 -1.72 10.88
CA GLY A 52 -16.86 -0.82 10.03
C GLY A 52 -16.04 -0.04 9.00
N ILE A 53 -14.78 -0.41 8.77
CA ILE A 53 -13.90 0.23 7.79
C ILE A 53 -13.93 -0.55 6.47
N ARG A 54 -14.24 0.13 5.37
CA ARG A 54 -14.16 -0.43 4.02
C ARG A 54 -12.77 -0.20 3.45
N VAL A 55 -12.10 -1.28 3.08
CA VAL A 55 -10.78 -1.25 2.44
C VAL A 55 -10.94 -1.32 0.92
N VAL A 56 -10.26 -0.45 0.17
CA VAL A 56 -10.27 -0.44 -1.30
C VAL A 56 -8.89 -0.79 -1.87
N THR A 57 -7.82 -0.29 -1.25
CA THR A 57 -6.44 -0.61 -1.59
C THR A 57 -5.70 -1.09 -0.35
N ALA A 58 -4.88 -2.12 -0.50
CA ALA A 58 -3.92 -2.56 0.51
C ALA A 58 -2.49 -2.49 -0.03
N TRP A 59 -1.59 -1.84 0.69
CA TRP A 59 -0.17 -1.79 0.38
C TRP A 59 0.60 -2.89 1.10
N ILE A 60 1.50 -3.56 0.40
CA ILE A 60 2.29 -4.67 0.94
C ILE A 60 3.75 -4.24 0.99
N GLN A 61 4.31 -4.14 2.20
CA GLN A 61 5.70 -3.78 2.38
C GLN A 61 6.63 -4.95 2.05
N VAL A 62 7.36 -4.84 0.94
CA VAL A 62 8.35 -5.83 0.47
C VAL A 62 9.71 -5.14 0.42
N MET A 63 10.30 -4.98 1.61
CA MET A 63 11.60 -4.33 1.81
C MET A 63 12.41 -5.06 2.88
N SER A 64 13.63 -4.60 3.13
CA SER A 64 14.53 -5.14 4.14
C SER A 64 14.79 -6.65 3.93
N PRO A 65 15.63 -7.03 2.94
CA PRO A 65 15.85 -8.42 2.54
C PRO A 65 16.20 -9.36 3.71
N ILE A 66 16.83 -8.84 4.76
CA ILE A 66 17.15 -9.57 6.00
C ILE A 66 15.91 -10.16 6.71
N ASN A 67 14.72 -9.59 6.50
CA ASN A 67 13.47 -10.07 7.07
C ASN A 67 12.78 -11.15 6.23
N TRP A 68 13.34 -11.48 5.06
CA TRP A 68 12.79 -12.44 4.11
C TRP A 68 13.63 -13.72 4.06
N SER A 69 13.04 -14.79 3.52
CA SER A 69 13.79 -16.03 3.29
C SER A 69 14.83 -15.81 2.18
N THR A 70 15.97 -16.49 2.26
CA THR A 70 16.93 -16.55 1.14
C THR A 70 16.36 -17.34 -0.05
N ASN A 71 15.30 -18.13 0.15
CA ASN A 71 14.57 -18.79 -0.92
C ASN A 71 13.59 -17.81 -1.58
N THR A 72 14.06 -17.14 -2.63
CA THR A 72 13.29 -16.15 -3.40
C THR A 72 12.00 -16.73 -3.99
N ARG A 73 11.99 -18.01 -4.38
CA ARG A 73 10.77 -18.69 -4.87
C ARG A 73 9.71 -18.79 -3.76
N ALA A 74 10.11 -19.10 -2.53
CA ALA A 74 9.19 -19.14 -1.39
C ALA A 74 8.63 -17.73 -1.09
N ASN A 75 9.45 -16.69 -1.17
CA ASN A 75 9.00 -15.30 -1.01
C ASN A 75 7.97 -14.91 -2.08
N VAL A 76 8.21 -15.27 -3.35
CA VAL A 76 7.29 -14.99 -4.46
C VAL A 76 5.96 -15.73 -4.27
N ILE A 77 5.98 -16.99 -3.83
CA ILE A 77 4.75 -17.74 -3.49
C ILE A 77 4.00 -17.04 -2.37
N PHE A 78 4.70 -16.61 -1.33
CA PHE A 78 4.12 -15.90 -0.19
C PHE A 78 3.46 -14.58 -0.63
N ILE A 79 4.15 -13.74 -1.41
CA ILE A 79 3.62 -12.47 -1.95
C ILE A 79 2.42 -12.73 -2.87
N ASN A 80 2.50 -13.70 -3.78
CA ASN A 80 1.39 -14.03 -4.67
C ASN A 80 0.16 -14.53 -3.90
N SER A 81 0.34 -15.21 -2.77
CA SER A 81 -0.79 -15.60 -1.91
C SER A 81 -1.55 -14.39 -1.34
N ILE A 82 -0.83 -13.32 -0.97
CA ILE A 82 -1.43 -12.04 -0.53
C ILE A 82 -2.19 -11.41 -1.70
N VAL A 83 -1.53 -11.26 -2.85
CA VAL A 83 -2.10 -10.60 -4.04
C VAL A 83 -3.36 -11.35 -4.52
N ALA A 84 -3.33 -12.68 -4.55
CA ALA A 84 -4.46 -13.50 -4.94
C ALA A 84 -5.63 -13.35 -3.97
N ARG A 85 -5.37 -13.36 -2.66
CA ARG A 85 -6.42 -13.17 -1.64
C ARG A 85 -7.02 -11.77 -1.68
N ALA A 86 -6.21 -10.73 -1.85
CA ALA A 86 -6.69 -9.37 -2.01
C ALA A 86 -7.65 -9.21 -3.19
N LYS A 87 -7.33 -9.84 -4.33
CA LYS A 87 -8.22 -9.86 -5.51
C LYS A 87 -9.56 -10.55 -5.23
N GLN A 88 -9.58 -11.62 -4.42
CA GLN A 88 -10.83 -12.28 -4.01
C GLN A 88 -11.73 -11.35 -3.18
N TYR A 89 -11.14 -10.43 -2.42
CA TYR A 89 -11.86 -9.38 -1.70
C TYR A 89 -12.18 -8.14 -2.55
N GLY A 90 -11.83 -8.14 -3.85
CA GLY A 90 -12.03 -6.99 -4.73
C GLY A 90 -11.09 -5.80 -4.45
N LEU A 91 -10.00 -6.04 -3.73
CA LEU A 91 -9.03 -5.00 -3.38
C LEU A 91 -8.06 -4.72 -4.53
N SER A 92 -7.70 -3.45 -4.69
CA SER A 92 -6.47 -3.07 -5.37
C SER A 92 -5.27 -3.37 -4.47
N VAL A 93 -4.14 -3.75 -5.07
CA VAL A 93 -2.92 -4.04 -4.33
C VAL A 93 -1.79 -3.14 -4.82
N GLY A 94 -1.03 -2.60 -3.87
CA GLY A 94 0.23 -1.93 -4.14
C GLY A 94 1.39 -2.58 -3.41
N ILE A 95 2.59 -2.52 -3.98
CA ILE A 95 3.82 -3.02 -3.38
C ILE A 95 4.68 -1.84 -2.97
N TYR A 96 5.10 -1.81 -1.71
CA TYR A 96 6.07 -0.85 -1.18
C TYR A 96 7.48 -1.46 -1.19
N THR A 97 8.33 -1.00 -2.11
CA THR A 97 9.65 -1.59 -2.39
C THR A 97 10.54 -0.64 -3.22
N ASN A 98 11.77 -1.05 -3.50
CA ASN A 98 12.64 -0.45 -4.51
C ASN A 98 13.29 -1.56 -5.37
N TYR A 99 14.07 -1.18 -6.39
CA TYR A 99 14.73 -2.14 -7.27
C TYR A 99 15.59 -3.17 -6.50
N TYR A 100 16.40 -2.70 -5.55
CA TYR A 100 17.37 -3.52 -4.83
C TYR A 100 16.68 -4.52 -3.90
N ASP A 101 15.72 -4.07 -3.12
CA ASP A 101 14.93 -4.92 -2.23
C ASP A 101 14.15 -5.95 -3.04
N TRP A 102 13.46 -5.51 -4.10
CA TRP A 102 12.68 -6.40 -4.95
C TRP A 102 13.55 -7.47 -5.60
N SER A 103 14.71 -7.08 -6.13
CA SER A 103 15.67 -7.99 -6.74
C SER A 103 16.18 -9.03 -5.74
N GLN A 104 16.60 -8.62 -4.55
CA GLN A 104 17.11 -9.54 -3.53
C GLN A 104 16.02 -10.47 -2.96
N ILE A 105 14.81 -9.95 -2.72
CA ILE A 105 13.74 -10.71 -2.08
C ILE A 105 13.08 -11.67 -3.08
N THR A 106 12.94 -11.26 -4.35
CA THR A 106 12.09 -11.98 -5.32
C THR A 106 12.85 -12.51 -6.53
N ASN A 107 14.15 -12.20 -6.67
CA ASN A 107 14.91 -12.41 -7.90
C ASN A 107 14.28 -11.72 -9.12
N GLY A 108 13.73 -10.52 -8.93
CA GLY A 108 13.14 -9.70 -9.99
C GLY A 108 11.82 -10.25 -10.54
N ALA A 109 11.08 -11.05 -9.76
CA ALA A 109 9.86 -11.69 -10.22
C ALA A 109 8.79 -10.67 -10.64
N VAL A 110 7.96 -11.06 -11.61
CA VAL A 110 6.73 -10.35 -11.95
C VAL A 110 5.60 -10.93 -11.12
N VAL A 111 5.02 -10.10 -10.25
CA VAL A 111 3.76 -10.39 -9.55
C VAL A 111 2.63 -9.64 -10.26
N GLY A 112 1.39 -10.11 -10.13
CA GLY A 112 0.25 -9.61 -10.92
C GLY A 112 0.07 -8.08 -10.89
N ASN A 113 -0.85 -7.55 -11.72
CA ASN A 113 -1.08 -6.10 -11.87
C ASN A 113 -1.25 -5.38 -10.50
N THR A 114 -0.18 -4.74 -10.05
CA THR A 114 -0.03 -4.11 -8.72
C THR A 114 0.50 -2.70 -8.90
N LYS A 115 0.10 -1.79 -8.01
CA LYS A 115 0.68 -0.44 -7.91
C LYS A 115 2.08 -0.52 -7.30
N LEU A 116 2.88 0.53 -7.48
CA LEU A 116 4.19 0.65 -6.86
C LEU A 116 4.23 1.89 -5.96
N TRP A 117 4.58 1.67 -4.70
CA TRP A 117 5.05 2.67 -3.75
C TRP A 117 6.57 2.51 -3.71
N TYR A 118 7.24 3.34 -4.50
CA TYR A 118 8.69 3.31 -4.65
C TYR A 118 9.34 4.03 -3.47
N TRP A 119 10.43 3.51 -2.92
CA TRP A 119 11.18 4.24 -1.90
C TRP A 119 12.60 4.55 -2.36
N ASN A 120 13.00 5.79 -2.16
CA ASN A 120 14.38 6.22 -2.33
C ASN A 120 14.68 7.39 -1.39
N VAL A 121 15.59 7.17 -0.46
CA VAL A 121 16.03 8.14 0.55
C VAL A 121 17.54 7.99 0.73
N TYR A 122 18.23 9.07 1.08
CA TYR A 122 19.68 9.05 1.31
C TYR A 122 20.05 8.75 2.76
N GLY A 123 19.09 8.81 3.68
CA GLY A 123 19.30 8.55 5.09
C GLY A 123 18.06 8.85 5.92
N SER A 124 18.25 8.94 7.23
CA SER A 124 17.21 9.35 8.18
C SER A 124 17.24 10.86 8.42
N GLY A 125 16.08 11.45 8.69
CA GLY A 125 15.92 12.88 8.95
C GLY A 125 16.05 13.74 7.69
N VAL A 126 15.91 15.05 7.88
CA VAL A 126 15.80 16.05 6.80
C VAL A 126 17.00 16.04 5.84
N ALA A 127 18.21 15.79 6.35
CA ALA A 127 19.40 15.70 5.50
C ALA A 127 19.42 14.44 4.60
N GLY A 128 18.58 13.45 4.92
CA GLY A 128 18.43 12.20 4.18
C GLY A 128 17.34 12.22 3.11
N GLU A 129 16.66 13.34 2.89
CA GLU A 129 15.60 13.44 1.88
C GLU A 129 16.15 13.28 0.45
N SER A 130 15.44 12.51 -0.37
CA SER A 130 15.58 12.61 -1.82
C SER A 130 14.59 13.63 -2.39
N GLN A 131 14.77 14.00 -3.67
CA GLN A 131 13.85 14.92 -4.33
C GLN A 131 12.41 14.34 -4.35
N PRO A 132 11.36 15.12 -3.99
CA PRO A 132 9.97 14.67 -3.96
C PRO A 132 9.36 14.63 -5.37
N ASN A 133 10.03 13.93 -6.28
CA ASN A 133 9.61 13.67 -7.65
C ASN A 133 10.11 12.29 -8.07
N PHE A 134 9.75 11.87 -9.28
CA PHE A 134 10.00 10.52 -9.80
C PHE A 134 11.12 10.46 -10.84
N LYS A 135 11.96 11.50 -10.93
CA LYS A 135 13.03 11.58 -11.96
C LYS A 135 14.13 10.53 -11.77
N ASP A 136 14.27 10.01 -10.56
CA ASP A 136 15.22 8.98 -10.17
C ASP A 136 14.69 7.55 -10.33
N PHE A 137 13.40 7.40 -10.65
CA PHE A 137 12.81 6.10 -10.91
C PHE A 137 13.27 5.54 -12.26
N HIS A 138 13.60 4.25 -12.27
CA HIS A 138 13.83 3.46 -13.47
C HIS A 138 12.93 2.21 -13.41
N THR A 139 12.60 1.67 -14.58
CA THR A 139 11.66 0.54 -14.68
C THR A 139 12.27 -0.75 -14.13
N PHE A 140 11.47 -1.55 -13.43
CA PHE A 140 11.88 -2.86 -12.96
C PHE A 140 10.68 -3.80 -12.77
N ALA A 141 10.95 -5.10 -12.88
CA ALA A 141 9.91 -6.13 -12.94
C ALA A 141 8.84 -5.75 -13.97
N ALA A 142 7.59 -5.54 -13.55
CA ALA A 142 6.49 -5.09 -14.41
C ALA A 142 6.12 -3.61 -14.24
N TRP A 143 6.81 -2.86 -13.39
CA TRP A 143 6.49 -1.46 -13.12
C TRP A 143 7.23 -0.52 -14.07
N SER A 144 6.46 0.16 -14.92
CA SER A 144 6.96 1.23 -15.78
C SER A 144 6.84 2.62 -15.17
N ALA A 145 6.03 2.76 -14.11
CA ALA A 145 5.89 3.99 -13.34
C ALA A 145 5.38 3.71 -11.92
N PRO A 146 5.85 4.45 -10.90
CA PRO A 146 5.32 4.40 -9.54
C PRO A 146 4.02 5.21 -9.38
N THR A 147 3.21 4.82 -8.41
CA THR A 147 2.01 5.55 -7.96
C THR A 147 2.36 6.52 -6.84
N VAL A 148 3.25 6.09 -5.92
CA VAL A 148 3.69 6.85 -4.75
C VAL A 148 5.21 6.74 -4.65
N LYS A 149 5.88 7.77 -4.14
CA LYS A 149 7.28 7.69 -3.73
C LYS A 149 7.44 8.11 -2.27
N GLN A 150 8.11 7.28 -1.45
CA GLN A 150 8.67 7.70 -0.17
C GLN A 150 10.01 8.39 -0.43
N PHE A 151 10.09 9.67 -0.08
CA PHE A 151 11.28 10.51 -0.29
C PHE A 151 11.95 10.96 1.01
N ALA A 152 11.30 10.76 2.17
CA ALA A 152 11.86 11.04 3.49
C ALA A 152 11.45 9.98 4.53
N GLN A 153 12.28 9.78 5.55
CA GLN A 153 11.98 8.88 6.66
C GLN A 153 12.53 9.39 7.99
N VAL A 154 11.88 9.01 9.10
CA VAL A 154 12.32 9.34 10.47
C VAL A 154 12.45 10.86 10.67
N GLU A 155 11.44 11.63 10.24
CA GLU A 155 11.39 13.07 10.44
C GLU A 155 10.45 13.46 11.57
N SER A 156 10.76 14.53 12.31
CA SER A 156 9.83 15.06 13.30
C SER A 156 8.98 16.18 12.71
N VAL A 157 7.67 15.99 12.68
CA VAL A 157 6.69 17.00 12.26
C VAL A 157 5.65 17.14 13.35
N CYS A 158 5.48 18.34 13.89
CA CYS A 158 4.54 18.63 14.98
C CYS A 158 4.66 17.68 16.19
N GLY A 159 5.88 17.24 16.52
CA GLY A 159 6.15 16.33 17.65
C GLY A 159 5.91 14.84 17.36
N VAL A 160 5.60 14.47 16.11
CA VAL A 160 5.40 13.08 15.68
C VAL A 160 6.49 12.67 14.68
N THR A 161 7.00 11.45 14.81
CA THR A 161 7.92 10.86 13.83
C THR A 161 7.15 10.36 12.61
N VAL A 162 7.49 10.86 11.43
CA VAL A 162 6.81 10.56 10.17
C VAL A 162 7.79 10.14 9.08
N ASN A 163 7.27 9.36 8.13
CA ASN A 163 7.84 9.24 6.79
C ASN A 163 7.03 10.15 5.85
N ARG A 164 7.64 10.59 4.75
CA ARG A 164 6.97 11.50 3.81
C ARG A 164 6.97 10.94 2.41
N ASP A 165 5.81 11.11 1.78
CA ASP A 165 5.47 10.54 0.51
C ASP A 165 4.95 11.60 -0.45
N VAL A 166 5.16 11.35 -1.75
CA VAL A 166 4.58 12.12 -2.83
C VAL A 166 3.82 11.20 -3.78
N TYR A 167 2.60 11.58 -4.15
CA TYR A 167 1.81 10.88 -5.16
C TYR A 167 2.17 11.36 -6.55
N ALA A 168 2.15 10.44 -7.52
CA ALA A 168 2.22 10.82 -8.93
C ALA A 168 1.00 11.68 -9.28
N PRO A 169 1.16 12.82 -9.98
CA PRO A 169 0.04 13.71 -10.32
C PRO A 169 -1.13 13.01 -11.00
N THR A 170 -0.84 12.00 -11.83
CA THR A 170 -1.84 11.22 -12.58
C THR A 170 -2.56 10.15 -11.75
N SER A 171 -2.18 9.97 -10.48
CA SER A 171 -2.71 8.93 -9.59
C SER A 171 -3.67 9.48 -8.53
N LEU A 172 -3.83 10.79 -8.42
CA LEU A 172 -4.73 11.41 -7.46
C LEU A 172 -6.18 11.32 -7.94
N MET A 173 -7.07 10.77 -7.09
CA MET A 173 -8.51 10.98 -7.26
C MET A 173 -8.82 12.47 -7.05
N THR A 174 -9.70 13.03 -7.89
CA THR A 174 -10.19 14.39 -7.70
C THR A 174 -10.99 14.49 -6.38
N PRO A 175 -11.07 15.68 -5.76
CA PRO A 175 -11.82 15.89 -4.50
C PRO A 175 -13.27 15.37 -4.54
N MET A 176 -13.86 15.28 -5.73
CA MET A 176 -15.23 14.81 -5.94
C MET A 176 -15.42 13.32 -5.59
N GLY A 177 -14.44 12.46 -5.87
CA GLY A 177 -14.49 11.04 -5.50
C GLY A 177 -14.38 10.83 -3.99
N VAL A 178 -13.54 11.62 -3.33
CA VAL A 178 -13.41 11.64 -1.85
C VAL A 178 -14.71 12.13 -1.21
N ALA A 179 -15.33 13.17 -1.76
CA ALA A 179 -16.60 13.71 -1.26
C ALA A 179 -17.77 12.71 -1.41
N GLU A 180 -17.81 11.90 -2.46
CA GLU A 180 -18.83 10.87 -2.66
C GLU A 180 -18.70 9.73 -1.64
N PHE A 181 -17.48 9.30 -1.32
CA PHE A 181 -17.24 8.34 -0.23
C PHE A 181 -17.59 8.93 1.15
N ALA A 182 -17.32 10.23 1.37
CA ALA A 182 -17.66 10.94 2.60
C ALA A 182 -19.17 11.10 2.84
N LYS A 183 -20.01 10.94 1.80
CA LYS A 183 -21.47 10.90 1.96
C LYS A 183 -21.97 9.59 2.57
N SER A 184 -21.19 8.52 2.49
CA SER A 184 -21.47 7.29 3.24
C SER A 184 -21.03 7.48 4.69
N LYS A 185 -21.84 7.06 5.66
CA LYS A 185 -21.44 7.03 7.09
C LYS A 185 -20.33 6.00 7.39
N GLN A 186 -19.76 5.38 6.35
CA GLN A 186 -18.76 4.33 6.43
C GLN A 186 -17.38 4.92 6.11
N ILE A 187 -16.38 4.64 6.94
CA ILE A 187 -14.99 5.06 6.68
C ILE A 187 -14.44 4.20 5.54
N VAL A 188 -13.93 4.85 4.49
CA VAL A 188 -13.33 4.19 3.33
C VAL A 188 -11.84 4.52 3.26
N VAL A 189 -10.99 3.50 3.17
CA VAL A 189 -9.53 3.64 3.08
C VAL A 189 -9.00 3.07 1.76
N GLY A 190 -7.89 3.62 1.29
CA GLY A 190 -7.20 3.11 0.10
C GLY A 190 -7.65 3.75 -1.22
N VAL A 191 -8.07 5.01 -1.20
CA VAL A 191 -8.63 5.71 -2.37
C VAL A 191 -7.66 6.68 -3.05
N MET A 192 -6.60 7.12 -2.38
CA MET A 192 -5.74 8.22 -2.84
C MET A 192 -4.87 7.84 -4.04
N GLY A 193 -4.48 6.56 -4.14
CA GLY A 193 -3.72 6.03 -5.28
C GLY A 193 -4.57 5.51 -6.45
N LEU A 194 -5.90 5.64 -6.40
CA LEU A 194 -6.78 5.19 -7.46
C LEU A 194 -6.88 6.25 -8.56
N ARG A 195 -6.83 5.80 -9.83
CA ARG A 195 -7.21 6.67 -10.95
C ARG A 195 -8.71 6.92 -10.86
N ASN A 196 -9.17 8.07 -11.34
CA ASN A 196 -10.59 8.43 -11.38
C ASN A 196 -11.39 7.39 -12.19
N THR A 197 -12.04 6.42 -11.53
CA THR A 197 -12.85 5.37 -12.19
C THR A 197 -14.33 5.73 -12.30
N THR A 198 -14.70 7.02 -12.23
CA THR A 198 -16.10 7.45 -12.46
C THR A 198 -16.60 7.25 -13.90
N SER A 199 -15.90 6.49 -14.75
CA SER A 199 -16.55 5.77 -15.84
C SER A 199 -17.08 4.43 -15.34
N VAL A 200 -18.11 4.47 -14.49
CA VAL A 200 -19.17 3.46 -14.66
C VAL A 200 -19.74 3.78 -16.03
N ARG A 201 -19.45 2.96 -17.04
CA ARG A 201 -20.12 3.07 -18.33
C ARG A 201 -21.61 2.97 -18.05
N LYS A 202 -22.34 4.02 -18.39
CA LYS A 202 -23.81 4.11 -18.35
C LYS A 202 -24.50 3.22 -19.40
N THR A 203 -23.87 2.13 -19.80
CA THR A 203 -24.34 1.19 -20.81
C THR A 203 -24.00 -0.18 -20.30
N ASP A 204 -24.95 -0.76 -19.55
CA ASP A 204 -25.39 -2.16 -19.64
C ASP A 204 -26.54 -2.39 -18.64
N ILE A 205 -27.55 -1.53 -18.73
CA ILE A 205 -28.92 -1.85 -18.29
C ILE A 205 -29.81 -1.55 -19.48
N SER A 206 -30.00 -2.56 -20.32
CA SER A 206 -31.18 -2.65 -21.18
C SER A 206 -32.14 -3.64 -20.52
N LEU A 207 -33.38 -3.18 -20.34
CA LEU A 207 -34.56 -4.01 -20.08
C LEU A 207 -34.67 -5.14 -21.12
#